data_AF-A0A495V7F0-F1
#
_entry.id   AF-A0A495V7F0-F1
#
_cell.length_a   1.000
_cell.length_b   1.000
_cell.length_c   1.000
_cell.angle_alpha   90.00
_cell.angle_beta   90.00
_cell.angle_gamma   90.00
#
_symmetry.space_group_name_H-M   'P 1'
#
loop_
_entity.id
_entity.type
_entity.pdbx_description
1 polymer ?
#
loop_
_entity_poly.entity_id
_entity_poly.type
_entity_poly.pdbx_seq_one_letter_code
_entity_poly.pdbx_strand_id
1 'polypeptide(L)'
;MTLLYLVLALVLIFTLAAGLWRILRGPTPADRMLAAQLFGTTAVAVLLLLAEASDYPAVRDVALVFALLAAVTMVAFVRRSWSGEREDGHVDP
;
A
#
# COMPACT_ATOMS: atom_id res chain seq x y z
N MET A 1 1.40 -4.12 -27.93
CA MET A 1 1.30 -4.78 -26.61
C MET A 1 1.72 -3.85 -25.48
N THR A 2 2.84 -3.14 -25.62
CA THR A 2 3.35 -2.14 -24.66
C THR A 2 2.38 -1.00 -24.33
N LEU A 3 1.61 -0.53 -25.32
CA LEU A 3 0.64 0.57 -25.14
C LEU A 3 -0.53 0.18 -24.21
N LEU A 4 -0.94 -1.10 -24.22
CA LEU A 4 -1.95 -1.63 -23.30
C LEU A 4 -1.44 -1.61 -21.85
N TYR A 5 -0.19 -2.04 -21.62
CA TYR A 5 0.43 -2.02 -20.30
C TYR A 5 0.58 -0.59 -19.74
N LEU A 6 0.97 0.37 -20.58
CA LEU A 6 1.05 1.78 -20.17
C LEU A 6 -0.32 2.37 -19.79
N VAL A 7 -1.37 2.06 -20.54
CA VAL A 7 -2.73 2.51 -20.22
C VAL A 7 -3.23 1.89 -18.91
N LEU A 8 -3.02 0.59 -18.72
CA LEU A 8 -3.35 -0.12 -17.46
C LEU A 8 -2.59 0.48 -16.26
N ALA A 9 -1.30 0.73 -16.41
CA ALA A 9 -0.50 1.37 -15.36
C ALA A 9 -1.02 2.79 -15.03
N LEU A 10 -1.37 3.58 -16.04
CA LEU A 10 -1.91 4.93 -15.84
C LEU A 10 -3.26 4.90 -15.10
N VAL A 11 -4.16 3.98 -15.46
CA VAL A 11 -5.45 3.78 -14.78
C VAL A 11 -5.24 3.36 -13.33
N LEU A 12 -4.31 2.45 -13.06
CA LEU A 12 -3.98 2.03 -11.69
C LEU A 12 -3.42 3.18 -10.86
N ILE A 13 -2.52 4.01 -11.42
CA ILE A 13 -1.99 5.20 -10.76
C ILE A 13 -3.12 6.20 -10.45
N PHE A 14 -4.05 6.43 -11.38
CA PHE A 14 -5.19 7.32 -11.15
C PHE A 14 -6.12 6.80 -10.05
N THR A 15 -6.38 5.49 -10.05
CA THR A 15 -7.23 4.83 -9.06
C THR A 15 -6.59 4.89 -7.67
N LEU A 16 -5.26 4.66 -7.61
CA LEU A 16 -4.46 4.83 -6.40
C LEU A 16 -4.52 6.26 -5.88
N ALA A 17 -4.29 7.25 -6.74
CA ALA A 17 -4.32 8.66 -6.35
C ALA A 17 -5.70 9.07 -5.82
N ALA A 18 -6.78 8.63 -6.47
CA ALA A 18 -8.14 8.89 -6.02
C ALA A 18 -8.47 8.21 -4.68
N GLY A 19 -8.06 6.96 -4.51
CA GLY A 19 -8.21 6.20 -3.25
C GLY A 19 -7.43 6.84 -2.12
N LEU A 20 -6.17 7.21 -2.36
CA LEU A 20 -5.30 7.86 -1.40
C LEU A 20 -5.86 9.23 -0.99
N TRP A 21 -6.30 10.05 -1.96
CA TRP A 21 -6.95 11.33 -1.68
C TRP A 21 -8.20 11.19 -0.79
N ARG A 22 -9.04 10.18 -1.06
CA ARG A 22 -10.25 9.92 -0.26
C ARG A 22 -9.93 9.47 1.16
N ILE A 23 -8.87 8.67 1.32
CA ILE A 23 -8.49 8.11 2.61
C ILE A 23 -7.70 9.10 3.47
N LEU A 24 -6.89 9.97 2.88
CA LEU A 24 -6.26 11.09 3.61
C LEU A 24 -7.29 12.08 4.18
N ARG A 25 -8.49 12.14 3.58
CA ARG A 25 -9.64 12.89 4.13
C ARG A 25 -10.44 12.11 5.18
N GLY A 26 -10.19 10.81 5.35
CA GLY A 26 -10.78 9.97 6.39
C GLY A 26 -10.15 10.26 7.76
N PRO A 27 -10.93 10.65 8.78
CA PRO A 27 -10.40 11.02 10.09
C PRO A 27 -9.95 9.80 10.93
N THR A 28 -10.28 8.56 10.52
CA THR A 28 -10.06 7.38 11.37
C THR A 28 -8.68 6.73 11.16
N PRO A 29 -8.05 6.16 12.20
CA PRO A 29 -6.81 5.39 12.06
C PRO A 29 -6.97 4.16 11.14
N ALA A 30 -8.15 3.55 11.14
CA ALA A 30 -8.48 2.41 10.29
C ALA A 30 -8.49 2.77 8.80
N ASP A 31 -9.02 3.95 8.45
CA ASP A 31 -8.97 4.45 7.07
C ASP A 31 -7.51 4.57 6.60
N ARG A 32 -6.63 5.17 7.42
CA ARG A 32 -5.20 5.32 7.09
C ARG A 32 -4.50 3.97 6.83
N MET A 33 -4.87 2.93 7.58
CA MET A 33 -4.36 1.58 7.36
C MET A 33 -4.86 0.99 6.03
N LEU A 34 -6.14 1.19 5.70
CA LEU A 34 -6.69 0.80 4.40
C LEU A 34 -6.02 1.54 3.24
N ALA A 35 -5.64 2.82 3.41
CA ALA A 35 -4.83 3.55 2.42
C ALA A 35 -3.47 2.90 2.22
N ALA A 36 -2.77 2.60 3.32
CA ALA A 36 -1.45 1.99 3.24
C ALA A 36 -1.49 0.65 2.51
N GLN A 37 -2.54 -0.16 2.77
CA GLN A 37 -2.73 -1.44 2.11
C GLN A 37 -3.06 -1.29 0.62
N LEU A 38 -3.99 -0.39 0.26
CA LEU A 38 -4.32 -0.07 -1.13
C LEU A 38 -3.11 0.49 -1.89
N PHE A 39 -2.32 1.33 -1.23
CA PHE A 39 -1.12 1.89 -1.78
C PHE A 39 -0.07 0.80 -2.05
N GLY A 40 0.16 -0.08 -1.08
CA GLY A 40 1.11 -1.18 -1.21
C GLY A 40 0.78 -2.13 -2.36
N THR A 41 -0.47 -2.60 -2.46
CA THR A 41 -0.86 -3.54 -3.52
C THR A 41 -0.84 -2.92 -4.91
N THR A 42 -1.25 -1.66 -5.03
CA THR A 42 -1.27 -0.98 -6.33
C THR A 42 0.11 -0.52 -6.76
N ALA A 43 0.99 -0.10 -5.84
CA ALA A 43 2.40 0.18 -6.13
C ALA A 43 3.10 -1.07 -6.68
N VAL A 44 2.88 -2.24 -6.06
CA VAL A 44 3.41 -3.53 -6.54
C VAL A 44 2.86 -3.86 -7.93
N ALA A 45 1.55 -3.70 -8.15
CA ALA A 45 0.93 -3.96 -9.46
C ALA A 45 1.53 -3.06 -10.57
N VAL A 46 1.76 -1.77 -10.28
CA VAL A 46 2.41 -0.84 -11.21
C VAL A 46 3.84 -1.25 -11.50
N LEU A 47 4.63 -1.63 -10.48
CA LEU A 47 6.01 -2.10 -10.67
C LEU A 47 6.08 -3.38 -11.51
N LEU A 48 5.15 -4.32 -11.33
CA LEU A 48 5.09 -5.55 -12.14
C LEU A 48 4.74 -5.26 -13.61
N LEU A 49 3.77 -4.37 -13.87
CA LEU A 49 3.45 -3.95 -15.24
C LEU A 49 4.62 -3.24 -15.92
N LEU A 50 5.35 -2.42 -15.16
CA LEU A 50 6.52 -1.70 -15.68
C LEU A 50 7.70 -2.65 -15.94
N ALA A 51 7.86 -3.68 -15.10
CA ALA A 51 8.86 -4.72 -15.31
C ALA A 51 8.62 -5.48 -16.61
N GLU A 52 7.37 -5.87 -16.86
CA GLU A 52 6.98 -6.56 -18.10
C GLU A 52 7.13 -5.65 -19.33
N ALA A 53 6.83 -4.36 -19.20
CA ALA A 53 6.97 -3.40 -20.29
C ALA A 53 8.45 -3.06 -20.62
N SER A 54 9.36 -3.21 -19.67
CA SER A 54 10.76 -2.79 -19.80
C SER A 54 11.74 -3.93 -20.12
N ASP A 55 11.30 -5.20 -20.07
CA ASP A 55 12.16 -6.40 -20.26
C ASP A 55 13.39 -6.44 -19.30
N TYR A 56 13.32 -5.70 -18.19
CA TYR A 56 14.37 -5.63 -17.17
C TYR A 56 13.98 -6.49 -15.96
N PRO A 57 14.62 -7.65 -15.75
CA PRO A 57 14.28 -8.54 -14.64
C PRO A 57 14.48 -7.88 -13.26
N ALA A 58 15.40 -6.93 -13.13
CA ALA A 58 15.66 -6.20 -11.88
C ALA A 58 14.42 -5.45 -11.35
N VAL A 59 13.48 -5.05 -12.21
CA VAL A 59 12.26 -4.35 -11.78
C VAL A 59 11.28 -5.31 -11.09
N ARG A 60 11.31 -6.62 -11.41
CA ARG A 60 10.55 -7.65 -10.67
C ARG A 60 11.06 -7.80 -9.25
N ASP A 61 12.37 -7.77 -9.03
CA ASP A 61 12.95 -7.88 -7.70
C ASP A 61 12.52 -6.71 -6.82
N VAL A 62 12.52 -5.49 -7.37
CA VAL A 62 12.01 -4.30 -6.67
C VAL A 62 10.53 -4.45 -6.32
N ALA A 63 9.70 -4.98 -7.24
CA ALA A 63 8.28 -5.21 -6.98
C ALA A 63 8.04 -6.21 -5.84
N LEU A 64 8.81 -7.31 -5.81
CA LEU A 64 8.72 -8.33 -4.76
C LEU A 64 9.16 -7.79 -3.39
N VAL A 65 10.25 -7.00 -3.35
CA VAL A 65 10.69 -6.33 -2.12
C VAL A 65 9.63 -5.33 -1.64
N PHE A 66 9.05 -4.54 -2.55
CA PHE A 66 7.97 -3.62 -2.19
C PHE A 66 6.73 -4.34 -1.63
N ALA A 67 6.39 -5.50 -2.18
CA ALA A 67 5.29 -6.33 -1.68
C ALA A 67 5.54 -6.83 -0.26
N LEU A 68 6.77 -7.30 0.01
CA LEU A 68 7.19 -7.71 1.35
C LEU A 68 7.14 -6.54 2.34
N LEU A 69 7.65 -5.36 1.95
CA LEU A 69 7.62 -4.17 2.79
C LEU A 69 6.20 -3.74 3.11
N ALA A 70 5.29 -3.75 2.12
CA ALA A 70 3.88 -3.42 2.34
C ALA A 70 3.22 -4.34 3.38
N ALA A 71 3.47 -5.66 3.31
CA ALA A 71 2.98 -6.61 4.29
C ALA A 71 3.55 -6.35 5.71
N VAL A 72 4.86 -6.04 5.82
CA VAL A 72 5.51 -5.71 7.09
C VAL A 72 4.94 -4.43 7.70
N THR A 73 4.72 -3.39 6.89
CA THR A 73 4.10 -2.13 7.35
C THR A 73 2.71 -2.35 7.91
N MET A 74 1.89 -3.18 7.26
CA MET A 74 0.56 -3.55 7.74
C MET A 74 0.62 -4.24 9.11
N VAL A 75 1.50 -5.23 9.27
CA VAL A 75 1.68 -5.94 10.56
C VAL A 75 2.18 -5.01 11.65
N ALA A 76 3.12 -4.11 11.34
CA ALA A 76 3.63 -3.12 12.29
C ALA A 76 2.54 -2.15 12.76
N PHE A 77 1.67 -1.72 11.84
CA PHE A 77 0.55 -0.85 12.18
C PHE A 77 -0.48 -1.55 13.08
N VAL A 78 -0.90 -2.78 12.73
CA VAL A 78 -1.85 -3.56 13.54
C VAL A 78 -1.31 -3.78 14.96
N ARG A 79 -0.02 -4.05 15.10
CA ARG A 79 0.61 -4.15 16.42
C ARG A 79 0.58 -2.83 17.18
N ARG A 80 0.86 -1.71 16.52
CA ARG A 80 0.85 -0.38 17.15
C ARG A 80 -0.54 0.01 17.63
N SER A 81 -1.60 -0.25 16.86
CA SER A 81 -2.97 0.07 17.27
C SER A 81 -3.39 -0.72 18.51
N TRP A 82 -3.06 -2.02 18.58
CA TRP A 82 -3.34 -2.85 19.75
C TRP A 82 -2.51 -2.54 21.00
N SER A 83 -1.36 -1.87 20.85
CA SER A 83 -0.56 -1.40 21.98
C SER A 83 -1.13 -0.12 22.60
N GLY A 84 -1.78 0.75 21.82
CA GLY A 84 -2.42 1.97 22.34
C GLY A 84 -3.56 1.68 23.32
N GLU A 85 -4.38 0.65 23.05
CA GLU A 85 -5.50 0.25 23.94
C GLU A 85 -5.07 -0.32 25.30
N ARG A 86 -3.79 -0.70 25.50
CA ARG A 86 -3.32 -1.32 26.75
C ARG A 86 -2.78 -0.31 27.77
N GLU A 87 -2.44 0.92 27.35
CA GLU A 87 -1.96 1.96 28.26
C GLU A 87 -3.11 2.71 28.98
N ASP A 88 -4.33 2.67 28.43
CA ASP A 88 -5.51 3.35 29.02
C ASP A 88 -6.26 2.49 30.07
N GLY A 89 -5.76 1.29 30.38
CA GLY A 89 -6.41 0.32 31.27
C GLY A 89 -6.03 0.42 32.76
N HIS A 90 -5.21 1.38 33.19
CA HIS A 90 -4.85 1.52 34.60
C HIS A 90 -5.89 2.37 35.35
N VAL A 91 -7.00 1.73 35.72
CA VAL A 91 -7.87 2.19 36.81
C VAL A 91 -7.49 1.37 38.05
N ASP A 92 -6.60 1.93 38.86
CA ASP A 92 -6.41 1.52 40.26
C ASP A 92 -7.66 1.90 41.07
N PRO A 93 -8.12 1.02 41.95
CA PRO A 93 -8.42 1.44 43.32
C PRO A 93 -7.61 0.69 44.37
#